data_AF-A0A1G9DFP9-F1
#
_entry.id   AF-A0A1G9DFP9-F1
#
_cell.length_a   1.000
_cell.length_b   1.000
_cell.length_c   1.000
_cell.angle_alpha   90.00
_cell.angle_beta   90.00
_cell.angle_gamma   90.00
#
_symmetry.space_group_name_H-M   'P 1'
#
loop_
_entity.id
_entity.type
_entity.pdbx_description
1 polymer ?
#
loop_
_entity_poly.entity_id
_entity_poly.type
_entity_poly.pdbx_seq_one_letter_code
_entity_poly.pdbx_strand_id
1 'polypeptide(L)' 'MVQIDHAMKNQQACNVELINYTKEGKTYTVSINIAPVINHIGKITHWISIRMETIQFKWYTCSLF' A
#
# COMPACT_ATOMS: atom_id res chain seq x y z
N MET A 1 -9.17 -3.61 -4.51
CA MET A 1 -9.56 -2.57 -3.54
C MET A 1 -10.14 -3.11 -2.21
N VAL A 2 -10.30 -4.43 -2.02
CA VAL A 2 -10.91 -5.01 -0.80
C VAL A 2 -9.99 -4.97 0.44
N GLN A 3 -8.66 -5.05 0.24
CA GLN A 3 -7.73 -5.20 1.35
C GLN A 3 -7.62 -3.95 2.24
N ILE A 4 -7.61 -2.74 1.66
CA ILE A 4 -7.54 -1.50 2.44
C ILE A 4 -8.83 -1.31 3.23
N ASP A 5 -9.99 -1.44 2.59
CA ASP A 5 -11.28 -1.26 3.25
C ASP A 5 -11.46 -2.26 4.41
N HIS A 6 -11.07 -3.52 4.20
CA HIS A 6 -11.07 -4.54 5.25
C HIS A 6 -10.12 -4.19 6.41
N ALA A 7 -8.90 -3.74 6.11
CA ALA A 7 -7.94 -3.35 7.14
C ALA A 7 -8.42 -2.14 7.96
N MET A 8 -9.02 -1.14 7.29
CA MET A 8 -9.58 0.05 7.94
C MET A 8 -10.75 -0.33 8.86
N LYS A 9 -11.68 -1.18 8.40
CA LYS A 9 -12.80 -1.68 9.19
C LYS A 9 -12.35 -2.48 10.41
N ASN A 10 -11.30 -3.28 10.27
CA ASN A 10 -10.74 -4.08 11.35
C ASN A 10 -9.67 -3.35 12.16
N GLN A 11 -9.41 -2.07 11.89
CA GLN A 11 -8.44 -1.26 12.62
C GLN A 11 -7.01 -1.83 12.60
N GLN A 12 -6.62 -2.44 11.47
CA GLN A 12 -5.34 -3.12 11.29
C GLN A 12 -4.44 -2.38 10.30
N ALA A 13 -3.14 -2.53 10.47
CA ALA A 13 -2.19 -2.09 9.47
C ALA A 13 -2.27 -2.97 8.21
N CYS A 14 -2.03 -2.39 7.04
CA CYS A 14 -1.97 -3.12 5.78
C CYS A 14 -0.87 -2.62 4.87
N ASN A 15 -0.31 -3.51 4.06
CA ASN A 15 0.56 -3.17 2.95
C ASN A 15 -0.10 -3.63 1.65
N VAL A 16 -0.15 -2.74 0.66
CA VAL A 16 -0.80 -2.98 -0.62
C VAL A 16 0.01 -2.38 -1.75
N GLU A 17 0.00 -3.05 -2.90
CA GLU A 17 0.48 -2.48 -4.16
C GLU A 17 -0.69 -2.02 -5.02
N LEU A 18 -0.56 -0.82 -5.58
CA LEU A 18 -1.59 -0.19 -6.41
C LEU A 18 -0.94 0.39 -7.66
N ILE A 19 -1.75 0.52 -8.72
CA ILE A 19 -1.38 1.30 -9.90
C ILE A 19 -2.03 2.67 -9.75
N ASN A 20 -1.21 3.71 -9.62
CA ASN A 20 -1.66 5.10 -9.57
C ASN A 20 -1.39 5.81 -10.90
N TYR A 21 -2.02 6.96 -11.08
CA TYR A 21 -1.88 7.79 -12.27
C TYR A 21 -1.30 9.15 -11.88
N THR A 22 -0.36 9.67 -12.66
CA THR A 22 0.10 11.06 -12.52
C THR A 22 -0.98 12.02 -13.01
N LYS A 23 -0.79 13.32 -12.76
CA LYS A 23 -1.67 14.35 -13.32
C LYS A 23 -1.70 14.34 -14.85
N GLU A 24 -0.61 13.92 -15.51
CA GLU A 24 -0.59 13.71 -16.97
C GLU A 24 -1.13 12.34 -17.41
N GLY A 25 -1.63 11.51 -16.49
CA GLY A 25 -2.23 10.22 -16.79
C GLY A 25 -1.24 9.05 -16.92
N LYS A 26 0.04 9.23 -16.61
CA LYS A 26 1.02 8.13 -16.65
C LYS A 26 0.80 7.18 -15.47
N THR A 27 0.76 5.88 -15.74
CA THR A 27 0.67 4.85 -14.70
C THR A 27 2.01 4.64 -14.01
N TYR A 28 1.99 4.49 -12.69
CA TYR A 28 3.13 4.03 -11.90
C TYR A 28 2.65 3.10 -10.77
N THR A 29 3.48 2.10 -10.46
CA THR A 29 3.21 1.16 -9.38
C THR A 29 3.68 1.77 -8.07
N VAL A 30 2.86 1.63 -7.04
CA VAL A 30 3.13 2.19 -5.74
C VAL A 30 2.84 1.17 -4.65
N SER A 31 3.82 0.93 -3.79
CA SER A 31 3.61 0.22 -2.53
C SER A 31 3.20 1.22 -1.46
N ILE A 32 2.08 0.95 -0.80
CA ILE A 32 1.55 1.78 0.29
C ILE A 32 1.46 0.92 1.54
N ASN A 33 2.13 1.37 2.60
CA ASN A 33 1.94 0.84 3.95
C ASN A 33 1.05 1.82 4.73
N ILE A 34 -0.03 1.33 5.34
CA ILE A 34 -1.00 2.13 6.09
C ILE A 34 -1.10 1.55 7.49
N ALA A 35 -0.97 2.39 8.53
CA ALA A 35 -1.05 1.97 9.92
C ALA A 35 -1.86 2.97 10.77
N PRO A 36 -2.65 2.49 11.75
CA PRO A 36 -3.38 3.35 12.67
C PRO A 36 -2.45 3.92 13.74
N VAL A 37 -2.70 5.17 14.14
CA VAL A 37 -2.06 5.83 15.28
C VAL A 37 -3.01 5.81 16.46
N ILE A 38 -2.61 5.09 17.50
CA ILE A 38 -3.43 4.80 18.68
C ILE A 38 -2.94 5.66 19.85
N ASN A 39 -3.86 6.28 20.58
CA ASN A 39 -3.52 7.02 21.79
C ASN A 39 -3.36 6.10 23.02
N HIS A 40 -3.03 6.67 24.17
CA HIS A 40 -2.82 5.93 25.41
C HIS A 40 -4.06 5.17 25.93
N ILE A 41 -5.27 5.50 25.48
CA ILE A 41 -6.52 4.81 25.84
C ILE A 41 -6.97 3.78 24.79
N GLY A 42 -6.13 3.45 23.79
CA GLY A 42 -6.46 2.45 22.79
C GLY A 42 -7.36 2.94 21.65
N LYS A 43 -7.63 4.25 21.55
CA LYS A 43 -8.45 4.83 20.48
C LYS A 43 -7.59 5.26 19.29
N ILE A 44 -8.01 4.90 18.08
CA ILE A 44 -7.42 5.44 16.85
C ILE A 44 -7.72 6.94 16.76
N THR A 45 -6.66 7.72 16.58
CA THR A 45 -6.75 9.17 16.40
C THR A 45 -6.48 9.58 14.96
N HIS A 46 -5.53 8.91 14.31
CA HIS A 46 -5.08 9.21 12.95
C HIS A 46 -4.69 7.92 12.24
N TRP A 47 -4.51 8.02 10.93
CA TRP A 47 -3.87 6.99 10.11
C TRP A 47 -2.64 7.60 9.46
N ILE A 48 -1.55 6.84 9.41
CA ILE A 48 -0.35 7.20 8.69
C ILE A 48 -0.19 6.28 7.49
N SER A 49 0.31 6.82 6.38
CA SER A 49 0.63 6.03 5.20
C SER A 49 1.99 6.41 4.64
N ILE A 50 2.82 5.40 4.36
CA ILE A 50 4.11 5.56 3.68
C ILE A 50 3.93 5.05 2.26
N ARG A 51 4.34 5.87 1.29
CA ARG A 51 4.20 5.60 -0.13
C ARG A 51 5.60 5.45 -0.74
N MET A 52 5.84 4.35 -1.42
CA MET A 52 7.06 4.12 -2.18
C MET A 52 6.70 3.76 -3.62
N GLU A 53 7.20 4.53 -4.57
CA GLU A 53 7.12 4.15 -5.98
C GLU A 53 8.05 2.96 -6.22
N THR A 54 7.49 1.86 -6.70
CA THR A 54 8.25 0.62 -6.95
C THR A 54 8.46 0.46 -8.44
N ILE A 55 9.73 0.38 -8.84
CA ILE A 55 10.11 -0.04 -10.19
C ILE A 55 10.02 -1.57 -10.20
N GLN A 56 8.96 -2.11 -10.79
CA GLN A 56 8.75 -3.54 -10.85
C GLN A 56 9.76 -4.19 -11.80
N PHE A 57 10.90 -4.64 -11.27
CA PHE A 57 11.81 -5.52 -12.00
C PHE A 57 11.15 -6.88 -12.13
N LYS A 58 10.51 -7.15 -13.27
CA LYS A 58 10.14 -8.51 -13.67
C LYS A 58 11.45 -9.27 -13.88
N TRP A 59 11.81 -10.11 -12.93
CA TRP A 59 12.73 -11.21 -13.19
C TRP A 59 12.01 -12.14 -14.15
N TYR A 60 12.34 -12.07 -15.44
CA TYR A 60 12.10 -13.18 -16.32
C TYR A 60 12.93 -14.32 -15.72
N THR A 61 12.28 -15.25 -15.01
CA THR A 61 12.91 -16.54 -14.72
C THR A 61 13.29 -17.10 -16.08
N CYS A 62 14.56 -16.99 -16.41
CA CYS A 62 15.16 -17.81 -17.45
C CYS A 62 15.07 -19.22 -16.87
N SER A 63 13.92 -19.86 -17.07
CA SER A 63 13.80 -21.31 -17.02
C SER A 63 14.66 -21.81 -18.17
N LEU A 64 15.97 -21.82 -17.94
CA LEU A 64 16.89 -22.63 -18.72
C LEU A 64 16.40 -24.07 -18.54
N PHE A 65 16.09 -24.66 -19.68
CA PHE A 65 15.88 -26.07 -19.98
C PHE A 65 16.49 -27.05 -18.98
#